data_AF-A0A6J4E6V6-F1
#
_entry.id   AF-A0A6J4E6V6-F1
#
_cell.length_a   1.000
_cell.length_b   1.000
_cell.length_c   1.000
_cell.angle_alpha   90.00
_cell.angle_beta   90.00
_cell.angle_gamma   90.00
#
_symmetry.space_group_name_H-M   'P 1'
#
loop_
_entity.id
_entity.type
_entity.pdbx_description
1 polymer ?
#
loop_
_entity_poly.entity_id
_entity_poly.type
_entity_poly.pdbx_seq_one_letter_code
_entity_poly.pdbx_strand_id
1 'polypeptide(L)'
;MTRNVPLKYLIALLLALGLSGCQTGQSSQFQHQDIPAAGPYRHDGTGIIFPTTSGIFLRAQILRFDEQARHIMVAYNSELIAQPVILSAYVYPAPQVTSFGSPADVIATARRQLALDHQRQQKAEILAFHENGKLVSEQPATLAYRGRTITGLRADFAFVEPFAGEVQPIRSSLYLFELGESMLKLRVSAPASVDSEAAVKAVIEEIGGSSAGEPL
;
A
#
# COMPACT_ATOMS: atom_id res chain seq x y z
N MET A 1 60.31 -56.77 -6.31
CA MET A 1 59.59 -56.27 -5.11
C MET A 1 58.86 -54.99 -5.50
N THR A 2 57.63 -55.06 -6.01
CA THR A 2 56.36 -54.93 -5.24
C THR A 2 56.30 -53.62 -4.46
N ARG A 3 55.50 -52.61 -4.84
CA ARG A 3 54.02 -52.63 -4.75
C ARG A 3 53.38 -51.61 -5.71
N ASN A 4 52.54 -52.12 -6.61
CA ASN A 4 51.50 -51.37 -7.30
C ASN A 4 50.41 -50.99 -6.30
N VAL A 5 50.11 -49.70 -6.16
CA VAL A 5 48.89 -49.23 -5.51
C VAL A 5 47.81 -49.13 -6.61
N PRO A 6 46.64 -49.81 -6.46
CA PRO A 6 45.63 -49.81 -7.50
C PRO A 6 44.95 -48.44 -7.62
N LEU A 7 44.94 -47.91 -8.85
CA LEU A 7 44.32 -46.67 -9.35
C LEU A 7 42.81 -46.50 -9.03
N LYS A 8 42.19 -47.47 -8.35
CA LYS A 8 40.74 -47.50 -8.05
C LYS A 8 40.32 -46.57 -6.91
N TYR A 9 41.26 -46.07 -6.11
CA TYR A 9 40.93 -45.22 -4.95
C TYR A 9 41.07 -43.72 -5.21
N LEU A 10 41.61 -43.31 -6.36
CA LEU A 10 41.72 -41.87 -6.70
C LEU A 10 40.42 -41.28 -7.26
N ILE A 11 39.50 -42.13 -7.74
CA ILE A 11 38.20 -41.70 -8.29
C ILE A 11 37.16 -41.49 -7.17
N ALA A 12 37.33 -42.13 -6.02
CA ALA A 12 36.38 -42.04 -4.91
C ALA A 12 36.45 -40.72 -4.10
N LEU A 13 37.54 -39.94 -4.22
CA LEU A 13 37.71 -38.72 -3.44
C LEU A 13 37.26 -37.43 -4.17
N LEU A 14 37.02 -37.48 -5.48
CA LEU A 14 36.55 -36.33 -6.27
C LEU A 14 35.03 -36.31 -6.48
N LEU A 15 34.31 -37.34 -6.04
CA LEU A 15 32.85 -37.45 -6.11
C LEU A 15 32.12 -36.95 -4.85
N ALA A 16 32.84 -36.50 -3.82
CA ALA A 16 32.26 -36.11 -2.53
C ALA A 16 32.18 -34.58 -2.29
N LEU A 17 32.48 -33.74 -3.29
CA LEU A 17 32.39 -32.28 -3.19
C LEU A 17 31.19 -31.68 -3.96
N GLY A 18 30.30 -32.52 -4.50
CA GLY A 18 29.20 -32.10 -5.36
C GLY A 18 27.84 -31.84 -4.69
N LEU A 19 27.73 -31.82 -3.35
CA LEU A 19 26.42 -31.76 -2.68
C LEU A 19 26.28 -30.69 -1.57
N SER A 20 27.21 -29.75 -1.47
CA SER A 20 27.06 -28.59 -0.56
C SER A 20 26.52 -27.35 -1.30
N GLY A 21 25.59 -27.55 -2.22
CA GLY A 21 24.74 -26.48 -2.71
C GLY A 21 23.54 -26.37 -1.78
N CYS A 22 23.69 -25.69 -0.63
CA CYS A 22 22.53 -25.15 0.06
C CYS A 22 21.84 -24.22 -0.95
N GLN A 23 20.77 -24.70 -1.58
CA GLN A 23 19.77 -23.81 -2.16
C GLN A 23 19.17 -23.09 -0.96
N THR A 24 19.81 -22.00 -0.53
CA THR A 24 19.11 -20.93 0.17
C THR A 24 17.93 -20.60 -0.72
N GLY A 25 16.76 -21.06 -0.32
CA GLY A 25 15.52 -20.80 -1.03
C GLY A 25 15.46 -19.30 -1.26
N GLN A 26 15.70 -18.89 -2.50
CA GLN A 26 15.31 -17.58 -2.96
C GLN A 26 13.80 -17.60 -2.84
N SER A 27 13.28 -17.10 -1.72
CA SER A 27 11.94 -16.54 -1.71
C SER A 27 11.94 -15.54 -2.85
N SER A 28 11.35 -15.93 -3.97
CA SER A 28 11.13 -15.02 -5.09
C SER A 28 10.32 -13.87 -4.49
N GLN A 29 10.98 -12.76 -4.20
CA GLN A 29 10.29 -11.55 -3.79
C GLN A 29 9.39 -11.20 -4.97
N PHE A 30 8.07 -11.24 -4.76
CA PHE A 30 7.12 -10.88 -5.80
C PHE A 30 7.47 -9.47 -6.29
N GLN A 31 7.95 -9.40 -7.54
CA GLN A 31 8.17 -8.12 -8.18
C GLN A 31 6.80 -7.53 -8.48
N HIS A 32 6.60 -6.28 -8.11
CA HIS A 32 5.35 -5.60 -8.42
C HIS A 32 5.11 -5.63 -9.93
N GLN A 33 3.85 -5.71 -10.33
CA GLN A 33 3.45 -5.80 -11.73
C GLN A 33 2.34 -4.82 -12.03
N ASP A 34 2.36 -4.24 -13.22
CA ASP A 34 1.23 -3.46 -13.73
C ASP A 34 0.00 -4.33 -13.91
N ILE A 35 -1.17 -3.78 -13.59
CA ILE A 35 -2.46 -4.33 -13.97
C ILE A 35 -3.00 -3.49 -15.14
N PRO A 36 -3.05 -4.04 -16.36
CA PRO A 36 -3.63 -3.33 -17.49
C PRO A 36 -5.14 -3.21 -17.33
N ALA A 37 -5.66 -1.97 -17.32
CA ALA A 37 -7.09 -1.71 -17.25
C ALA A 37 -7.46 -0.48 -18.10
N ALA A 38 -8.24 -0.70 -19.17
CA ALA A 38 -8.70 0.38 -20.06
C ALA A 38 -9.89 1.18 -19.50
N GLY A 39 -10.67 0.58 -18.60
CA GLY A 39 -11.84 1.19 -17.96
C GLY A 39 -11.76 1.21 -16.44
N PRO A 40 -12.87 1.47 -15.73
CA PRO A 40 -12.92 1.37 -14.27
C PRO A 40 -12.39 0.00 -13.81
N TYR A 41 -11.55 0.00 -12.78
CA TYR A 41 -10.95 -1.20 -12.21
C TYR A 41 -11.62 -1.53 -10.88
N ARG A 42 -12.23 -2.70 -10.77
CA ARG A 42 -12.81 -3.17 -9.51
C ARG A 42 -11.80 -4.02 -8.77
N HIS A 43 -11.50 -3.68 -7.52
CA HIS A 43 -10.71 -4.53 -6.65
C HIS A 43 -11.60 -5.61 -6.02
N ASP A 44 -11.33 -6.88 -6.31
CA ASP A 44 -12.23 -7.99 -5.96
C ASP A 44 -12.49 -8.13 -4.46
N GLY A 45 -11.46 -7.98 -3.61
CA GLY A 45 -11.60 -8.17 -2.16
C GLY A 45 -12.48 -7.13 -1.47
N THR A 46 -12.49 -5.88 -1.98
CA THR A 46 -13.25 -4.77 -1.36
C THR A 46 -14.47 -4.38 -2.18
N GLY A 47 -14.52 -4.72 -3.46
CA GLY A 47 -15.53 -4.26 -4.40
C GLY A 47 -15.43 -2.77 -4.74
N ILE A 48 -14.39 -2.07 -4.27
CA ILE A 48 -14.13 -0.67 -4.64
C ILE A 48 -13.82 -0.60 -6.13
N ILE A 49 -14.43 0.36 -6.81
CA ILE A 49 -14.16 0.68 -8.19
C ILE A 49 -13.27 1.93 -8.23
N PHE A 50 -12.14 1.78 -8.90
CA PHE A 50 -11.20 2.84 -9.21
C PHE A 50 -11.48 3.32 -10.63
N PRO A 51 -12.14 4.48 -10.82
CA PRO A 51 -12.50 4.97 -12.16
C PRO A 51 -11.26 5.31 -12.98
N THR A 52 -11.42 5.44 -14.30
CA THR A 52 -10.34 5.95 -15.16
C THR A 52 -10.10 7.44 -14.89
N THR A 53 -11.16 8.19 -14.60
CA THR A 53 -11.14 9.63 -14.32
C THR A 53 -12.05 9.96 -13.16
N SER A 54 -11.69 10.93 -12.32
CA SER A 54 -12.55 11.46 -11.25
C SER A 54 -12.24 12.93 -11.01
N GLY A 55 -13.17 13.81 -11.35
CA GLY A 55 -12.93 15.26 -11.33
C GLY A 55 -11.74 15.66 -12.19
N ILE A 56 -10.70 16.22 -11.57
CA ILE A 56 -9.46 16.64 -12.25
C ILE A 56 -8.43 15.51 -12.40
N PHE A 57 -8.70 14.33 -11.83
CA PHE A 57 -7.74 13.25 -11.72
C PHE A 57 -7.91 12.24 -12.86
N LEU A 58 -6.79 11.91 -13.51
CA LEU A 58 -6.65 10.80 -14.45
C LEU A 58 -5.85 9.68 -13.80
N ARG A 59 -6.36 8.45 -13.88
CA ARG A 59 -5.65 7.26 -13.39
C ARG A 59 -4.43 6.99 -14.27
N ALA A 60 -3.25 7.09 -13.67
CA ALA A 60 -1.98 6.92 -14.36
C ALA A 60 -1.56 5.45 -14.43
N GLN A 61 -1.74 4.69 -13.34
CA GLN A 61 -1.27 3.30 -13.26
C GLN A 61 -1.98 2.53 -12.15
N ILE A 62 -1.95 1.20 -12.28
CA ILE A 62 -2.37 0.25 -11.24
C ILE A 62 -1.23 -0.76 -11.08
N LEU A 63 -0.72 -0.89 -9.85
CA LEU A 63 0.29 -1.88 -9.49
C LEU A 63 -0.30 -2.92 -8.54
N ARG A 64 0.06 -4.19 -8.71
CA ARG A 64 -0.10 -5.24 -7.68
C ARG A 64 1.22 -5.57 -7.02
N PHE A 65 1.17 -5.88 -5.74
CA PHE A 65 2.31 -6.26 -4.90
C PHE A 65 2.23 -7.71 -4.40
N ASP A 66 1.17 -8.43 -4.75
CA ASP A 66 1.05 -9.87 -4.56
C ASP A 66 0.36 -10.53 -5.76
N GLU A 67 0.47 -11.85 -5.84
CA GLU A 67 -0.09 -12.65 -6.94
C GLU A 67 -1.61 -12.56 -7.02
N GLN A 68 -2.29 -12.42 -5.87
CA GLN A 68 -3.75 -12.39 -5.77
C GLN A 68 -4.34 -10.97 -5.91
N ALA A 69 -3.50 -9.97 -6.17
CA ALA A 69 -3.87 -8.55 -6.19
C ALA A 69 -4.65 -8.09 -4.94
N ARG A 70 -4.36 -8.67 -3.76
CA ARG A 70 -4.93 -8.22 -2.48
C ARG A 70 -4.25 -6.97 -1.96
N HIS A 71 -2.99 -6.79 -2.35
CA HIS A 71 -2.22 -5.57 -2.19
C HIS A 71 -2.03 -4.90 -3.55
N ILE A 72 -2.70 -3.77 -3.75
CA ILE A 72 -2.57 -2.92 -4.94
C ILE A 72 -2.30 -1.47 -4.59
N MET A 73 -1.78 -0.72 -5.56
CA MET A 73 -1.76 0.73 -5.58
C MET A 73 -2.38 1.21 -6.89
N VAL A 74 -3.24 2.21 -6.82
CA VAL A 74 -3.76 2.96 -7.95
C VAL A 74 -3.27 4.39 -7.84
N ALA A 75 -2.54 4.88 -8.83
CA ALA A 75 -2.07 6.25 -8.87
C ALA A 75 -2.91 7.10 -9.82
N TYR A 76 -3.16 8.34 -9.41
CA TYR A 76 -3.85 9.37 -10.16
C TYR A 76 -3.01 10.64 -10.17
N ASN A 77 -3.00 11.31 -11.32
CA ASN A 77 -2.41 12.63 -11.47
C ASN A 77 -3.51 13.62 -11.86
N SER A 78 -3.40 14.85 -11.39
CA SER A 78 -4.19 15.96 -11.91
C SER A 78 -3.87 16.19 -13.39
N GLU A 79 -4.91 16.35 -14.22
CA GLU A 79 -4.79 16.76 -15.62
C GLU A 79 -4.58 18.29 -15.76
N LEU A 80 -4.76 19.04 -14.67
CA LEU A 80 -4.58 20.48 -14.65
C LEU A 80 -3.13 20.84 -14.32
N ILE A 81 -2.40 21.36 -15.32
CA ILE A 81 -1.00 21.79 -15.16
C ILE A 81 -0.84 22.81 -14.02
N ALA A 82 -1.79 23.75 -13.88
CA ALA A 82 -1.76 24.78 -12.83
C ALA A 82 -2.11 24.25 -11.42
N GLN A 83 -2.59 23.01 -11.31
CA GLN A 83 -2.94 22.37 -10.05
C GLN A 83 -2.32 20.97 -10.01
N PRO A 84 -0.99 20.84 -9.90
CA PRO A 84 -0.35 19.54 -9.86
C PRO A 84 -0.68 18.88 -8.52
N VAL A 85 -1.52 17.84 -8.57
CA VAL A 85 -1.93 17.04 -7.42
C VAL A 85 -1.71 15.58 -7.79
N ILE A 86 -1.08 14.83 -6.89
CA ILE A 86 -0.90 13.38 -7.02
C ILE A 86 -1.72 12.71 -5.93
N LEU A 87 -2.51 11.71 -6.30
CA LEU A 87 -3.26 10.86 -5.38
C LEU A 87 -2.89 9.39 -5.63
N SER A 88 -2.46 8.70 -4.58
CA SER A 88 -2.23 7.26 -4.61
C SER A 88 -3.17 6.57 -3.62
N ALA A 89 -4.02 5.68 -4.12
CA ALA A 89 -4.87 4.82 -3.32
C ALA A 89 -4.25 3.43 -3.22
N TYR A 90 -4.12 2.90 -2.01
CA TYR A 90 -3.63 1.55 -1.76
C TYR A 90 -4.74 0.74 -1.11
N VAL A 91 -4.93 -0.49 -1.59
CA VAL A 91 -5.72 -1.50 -0.88
C VAL A 91 -4.77 -2.61 -0.51
N TYR A 92 -4.77 -3.02 0.76
CA TYR A 92 -3.90 -4.08 1.25
C TYR A 92 -4.50 -4.79 2.46
N PRO A 93 -4.08 -6.01 2.80
CA PRO A 93 -4.61 -6.73 3.96
C PRO A 93 -4.44 -5.95 5.27
N ALA A 94 -5.49 -5.94 6.10
CA ALA A 94 -5.42 -5.36 7.44
C ALA A 94 -4.51 -6.20 8.35
N PRO A 95 -3.81 -5.58 9.32
CA PRO A 95 -3.06 -6.31 10.33
C PRO A 95 -3.92 -7.37 11.03
N GLN A 96 -3.46 -8.62 11.03
CA GLN A 96 -4.21 -9.76 11.57
C GLN A 96 -3.80 -10.07 13.01
N VAL A 97 -4.78 -10.43 13.84
CA VAL A 97 -4.55 -11.04 15.17
C VAL A 97 -4.76 -12.55 15.04
N THR A 98 -3.70 -13.32 15.22
CA THR A 98 -3.81 -14.77 15.40
C THR A 98 -3.90 -15.08 16.89
N SER A 99 -4.99 -15.71 17.33
CA SER A 99 -5.15 -16.18 18.70
C SER A 99 -5.91 -17.51 18.75
N PHE A 100 -5.46 -18.40 19.64
CA PHE A 100 -6.13 -19.66 19.95
C PHE A 100 -6.68 -19.61 21.37
N GLY A 101 -8.00 -19.72 21.51
CA GLY A 101 -8.67 -19.82 22.81
C GLY A 101 -8.77 -18.51 23.62
N SER A 102 -8.36 -17.36 23.08
CA SER A 102 -8.60 -16.08 23.78
C SER A 102 -10.08 -15.69 23.75
N PRO A 103 -10.57 -15.05 24.82
CA PRO A 103 -11.86 -14.37 24.83
C PRO A 103 -12.00 -13.32 23.72
N ALA A 104 -13.24 -13.07 23.27
CA ALA A 104 -13.53 -12.17 22.14
C ALA A 104 -13.15 -10.70 22.42
N ASP A 105 -13.27 -10.24 23.66
CA ASP A 105 -12.89 -8.90 24.12
C ASP A 105 -11.38 -8.68 24.09
N VAL A 106 -10.60 -9.73 24.40
CA VAL A 106 -9.13 -9.71 24.28
C VAL A 106 -8.73 -9.57 22.81
N ILE A 107 -9.37 -10.34 21.91
CA ILE A 107 -9.12 -10.24 20.46
C ILE A 107 -9.49 -8.85 19.95
N ALA A 108 -10.61 -8.29 20.38
CA ALA A 108 -11.04 -6.94 19.98
C ALA A 108 -10.04 -5.87 20.44
N THR A 109 -9.54 -5.97 21.67
CA THR A 109 -8.53 -5.05 22.22
C THR A 109 -7.22 -5.16 21.44
N ALA A 110 -6.75 -6.38 21.16
CA ALA A 110 -5.55 -6.61 20.36
C ALA A 110 -5.68 -6.04 18.94
N ARG A 111 -6.84 -6.23 18.28
CA ARG A 111 -7.11 -5.66 16.95
C ARG A 111 -7.04 -4.14 16.96
N ARG A 112 -7.67 -3.49 17.95
CA ARG A 112 -7.61 -2.04 18.10
C ARG A 112 -6.16 -1.56 18.29
N GLN A 113 -5.38 -2.27 19.11
CA GLN A 113 -3.98 -1.90 19.33
C GLN A 113 -3.15 -2.03 18.05
N LEU A 114 -3.31 -3.13 17.29
CA LEU A 114 -2.65 -3.30 16.00
C LEU A 114 -3.03 -2.21 14.99
N ALA A 115 -4.29 -1.79 14.95
CA ALA A 115 -4.72 -0.70 14.09
C ALA A 115 -4.04 0.63 14.45
N LEU A 116 -3.94 0.94 15.75
CA LEU A 116 -3.25 2.14 16.23
C LEU A 116 -1.73 2.09 15.95
N ASP A 117 -1.11 0.92 16.15
CA ASP A 117 0.29 0.70 15.81
C ASP A 117 0.56 0.89 14.33
N HIS A 118 -0.32 0.33 13.48
CA HIS A 118 -0.24 0.49 12.04
C HIS A 118 -0.40 1.95 11.63
N GLN A 119 -1.34 2.70 12.21
CA GLN A 119 -1.47 4.14 11.98
C GLN A 119 -0.18 4.89 12.36
N ARG A 120 0.43 4.58 13.51
CA ARG A 120 1.71 5.18 13.92
C ARG A 120 2.83 4.85 12.94
N GLN A 121 2.93 3.60 12.52
CA GLN A 121 3.92 3.14 11.56
C GLN A 121 3.77 3.89 10.23
N GLN A 122 2.55 3.98 9.69
CA GLN A 122 2.31 4.67 8.41
C GLN A 122 2.70 6.16 8.45
N LYS A 123 2.48 6.84 9.58
CA LYS A 123 2.93 8.22 9.76
C LYS A 123 4.46 8.32 9.88
N ALA A 124 5.08 7.40 10.63
CA ALA A 124 6.53 7.37 10.80
C ALA A 124 7.25 7.08 9.49
N GLU A 125 6.73 6.20 8.63
CA GLU A 125 7.27 5.92 7.30
C GLU A 125 7.29 7.17 6.41
N ILE A 126 6.24 7.99 6.45
CA ILE A 126 6.20 9.26 5.71
C ILE A 126 7.31 10.18 6.24
N LEU A 127 7.38 10.41 7.55
CA LEU A 127 8.38 11.30 8.14
C LEU A 127 9.82 10.80 7.93
N ALA A 128 10.04 9.49 7.91
CA ALA A 128 11.35 8.91 7.65
C ALA A 128 11.82 9.11 6.20
N PHE A 129 10.88 9.22 5.25
CA PHE A 129 11.20 9.46 3.84
C PHE A 129 11.44 10.95 3.52
N HIS A 130 10.97 11.85 4.39
CA HIS A 130 11.02 13.30 4.18
C HIS A 130 11.87 13.95 5.29
N GLU A 131 13.15 14.23 5.00
CA GLU A 131 14.16 14.68 5.98
C GLU A 131 13.73 15.88 6.84
N ASN A 132 12.88 16.76 6.29
CA ASN A 132 12.32 17.94 6.98
C ASN A 132 10.78 17.90 7.12
N GLY A 133 10.21 16.70 6.99
CA GLY A 133 8.78 16.46 7.15
C GLY A 133 8.32 16.71 8.57
N LYS A 134 7.17 17.36 8.70
CA LYS A 134 6.47 17.49 9.98
C LYS A 134 5.00 17.13 9.83
N LEU A 135 4.46 16.53 10.89
CA LEU A 135 3.03 16.39 11.08
C LEU A 135 2.44 17.76 11.45
N VAL A 136 1.41 18.18 10.72
CA VAL A 136 0.72 19.47 10.90
C VAL A 136 -0.57 19.27 11.68
N SER A 137 -1.35 18.24 11.36
CA SER A 137 -2.60 17.94 12.06
C SER A 137 -2.98 16.47 11.95
N GLU A 138 -3.82 16.03 12.88
CA GLU A 138 -4.52 14.75 12.82
C GLU A 138 -5.99 14.97 13.16
N GLN A 139 -6.86 14.39 12.37
CA GLN A 139 -8.30 14.49 12.56
C GLN A 139 -9.01 13.22 12.09
N PRO A 140 -10.19 12.89 12.63
CA PRO A 140 -11.04 11.86 12.05
C PRO A 140 -11.42 12.19 10.60
N ALA A 141 -11.47 11.18 9.75
CA ALA A 141 -12.06 11.25 8.41
C ALA A 141 -13.17 10.22 8.28
N THR A 142 -14.11 10.46 7.37
CA THR A 142 -15.22 9.52 7.12
C THR A 142 -15.20 9.05 5.67
N LEU A 143 -15.60 7.79 5.47
CA LEU A 143 -15.78 7.17 4.17
C LEU A 143 -17.14 6.47 4.14
N ALA A 144 -17.96 6.77 3.14
CA ALA A 144 -19.14 5.96 2.85
C ALA A 144 -18.69 4.70 2.11
N TYR A 145 -18.90 3.52 2.68
CA TYR A 145 -18.48 2.24 2.11
C TYR A 145 -19.54 1.17 2.39
N ARG A 146 -20.06 0.51 1.34
CA ARG A 146 -21.12 -0.52 1.41
C ARG A 146 -22.32 -0.10 2.25
N GLY A 147 -22.80 1.13 2.05
CA GLY A 147 -23.95 1.69 2.79
C GLY A 147 -23.67 2.04 4.26
N ARG A 148 -22.41 2.00 4.70
CA ARG A 148 -22.00 2.33 6.07
C ARG A 148 -21.02 3.51 6.07
N THR A 149 -21.03 4.30 7.14
CA THR A 149 -19.99 5.29 7.39
C THR A 149 -18.87 4.64 8.18
N ILE A 150 -17.68 4.60 7.60
CA ILE A 150 -16.45 4.16 8.25
C ILE A 150 -15.69 5.39 8.73
N THR A 151 -15.33 5.41 10.01
CA THR A 151 -14.44 6.43 10.57
C THR A 151 -13.00 5.96 10.44
N GLY A 152 -12.15 6.79 9.86
CA GLY A 152 -10.73 6.57 9.69
C GLY A 152 -9.89 7.73 10.24
N LEU A 153 -8.59 7.69 9.95
CA LEU A 153 -7.64 8.75 10.26
C LEU A 153 -7.37 9.60 9.03
N ARG A 154 -7.32 10.93 9.20
CA ARG A 154 -6.59 11.83 8.31
C ARG A 154 -5.42 12.47 9.08
N ALA A 155 -4.23 12.41 8.51
CA ALA A 155 -3.04 13.08 9.01
C ALA A 155 -2.47 13.98 7.90
N ASP A 156 -2.25 15.26 8.21
CA ASP A 156 -1.68 16.22 7.28
C ASP A 156 -0.21 16.50 7.64
N PHE A 157 0.63 16.57 6.61
CA PHE A 157 2.07 16.76 6.69
C PHE A 157 2.50 17.96 5.85
N ALA A 158 3.63 18.54 6.21
CA ALA A 158 4.29 19.57 5.42
C ALA A 158 5.79 19.29 5.31
N PHE A 159 6.36 19.53 4.13
CA PHE A 159 7.78 19.45 3.82
C PHE A 159 8.13 20.35 2.63
N VAL A 160 9.42 20.52 2.34
CA VAL A 160 9.92 21.29 1.18
C VAL A 160 10.81 20.38 0.36
N GLU A 161 10.38 20.04 -0.85
CA GLU A 161 11.05 19.07 -1.72
C GLU A 161 10.77 19.37 -3.20
N PRO A 162 11.49 18.72 -4.14
CA PRO A 162 11.14 18.75 -5.55
C PRO A 162 9.73 18.16 -5.78
N PHE A 163 8.84 18.96 -6.38
CA PHE A 163 7.51 18.55 -6.82
C PHE A 163 7.14 19.28 -8.10
N ALA A 164 6.65 18.54 -9.11
CA ALA A 164 6.32 19.08 -10.43
C ALA A 164 7.47 19.91 -11.08
N GLY A 165 8.72 19.53 -10.84
CA GLY A 165 9.91 20.18 -11.41
C GLY A 165 10.51 21.32 -10.57
N GLU A 166 9.87 21.70 -9.46
CA GLU A 166 10.32 22.81 -8.61
C GLU A 166 10.51 22.38 -7.16
N VAL A 167 11.54 22.92 -6.48
CA VAL A 167 11.69 22.76 -5.02
C VAL A 167 10.75 23.76 -4.34
N GLN A 168 9.72 23.25 -3.67
CA GLN A 168 8.66 24.09 -3.11
C GLN A 168 8.02 23.48 -1.85
N PRO A 169 7.28 24.26 -1.05
CA PRO A 169 6.49 23.73 0.04
C PRO A 169 5.38 22.81 -0.47
N ILE A 170 5.25 21.63 0.13
CA ILE A 170 4.27 20.60 -0.21
C ILE A 170 3.39 20.35 0.99
N ARG A 171 2.08 20.23 0.75
CA ARG A 171 1.13 19.65 1.70
C ARG A 171 0.87 18.21 1.28
N SER A 172 1.02 17.26 2.21
CA SER A 172 0.64 15.87 1.98
C SER A 172 -0.38 15.41 3.00
N SER A 173 -1.42 14.71 2.56
CA SER A 173 -2.44 14.13 3.43
C SER A 173 -2.41 12.61 3.32
N LEU A 174 -2.45 11.95 4.46
CA LEU A 174 -2.65 10.51 4.62
C LEU A 174 -4.07 10.26 5.11
N TYR A 175 -4.82 9.42 4.41
CA TYR A 175 -6.10 8.87 4.85
C TYR A 175 -5.94 7.37 5.09
N LEU A 176 -6.47 6.85 6.20
CA LEU A 176 -6.47 5.42 6.52
C LEU A 176 -7.85 4.97 6.99
N PHE A 177 -8.42 3.97 6.31
CA PHE A 177 -9.71 3.37 6.62
C PHE A 177 -9.59 1.85 6.76
N GLU A 178 -10.19 1.28 7.80
CA GLU A 178 -10.32 -0.17 7.99
C GLU A 178 -11.62 -0.67 7.35
N LEU A 179 -11.51 -1.54 6.36
CA LEU A 179 -12.62 -2.07 5.55
C LEU A 179 -12.86 -3.57 5.83
N GLY A 180 -12.78 -3.97 7.10
CA GLY A 180 -12.83 -5.37 7.51
C GLY A 180 -11.43 -6.01 7.41
N GLU A 181 -11.25 -6.95 6.49
CA GLU A 181 -9.95 -7.64 6.30
C GLU A 181 -8.95 -6.85 5.44
N SER A 182 -9.35 -5.68 4.94
CA SER A 182 -8.52 -4.81 4.11
C SER A 182 -8.41 -3.41 4.70
N MET A 183 -7.31 -2.73 4.38
CA MET A 183 -7.10 -1.32 4.58
C MET A 183 -7.29 -0.59 3.26
N LEU A 184 -7.89 0.60 3.31
CA LEU A 184 -7.77 1.60 2.26
C LEU A 184 -6.88 2.73 2.78
N LYS A 185 -5.75 2.96 2.12
CA LYS A 185 -4.87 4.10 2.35
C LYS A 185 -4.96 5.04 1.17
N LEU A 186 -5.15 6.33 1.41
CA LEU A 186 -4.96 7.34 0.36
C LEU A 186 -3.82 8.27 0.76
N ARG A 187 -2.93 8.53 -0.19
CA ARG A 187 -1.89 9.54 -0.05
C ARG A 187 -2.15 10.61 -1.09
N VAL A 188 -2.23 11.86 -0.64
CA VAL A 188 -2.38 13.02 -1.51
C VAL A 188 -1.19 13.93 -1.28
N SER A 189 -0.61 14.47 -2.35
CA SER A 189 0.44 15.47 -2.29
C SER A 189 0.21 16.56 -3.32
N ALA A 190 0.37 17.81 -2.92
CA ALA A 190 0.27 18.99 -3.78
C ALA A 190 1.17 20.11 -3.25
N PRO A 191 1.57 21.09 -4.08
CA PRO A 191 2.14 22.34 -3.59
C PRO A 191 1.24 22.99 -2.55
N ALA A 192 1.81 23.60 -1.52
CA ALA A 192 1.05 24.25 -0.47
C ALA A 192 0.22 25.45 -0.96
N SER A 193 0.55 25.99 -2.15
CA SER A 193 -0.19 27.06 -2.84
C SER A 193 -1.44 26.57 -3.58
N VAL A 194 -1.59 25.26 -3.79
CA VAL A 194 -2.70 24.67 -4.53
C VAL A 194 -3.79 24.23 -3.56
N ASP A 195 -4.99 24.78 -3.72
CA ASP A 195 -6.18 24.26 -3.03
C ASP A 195 -6.71 23.03 -3.77
N SER A 196 -6.53 21.87 -3.17
CA SER A 196 -6.94 20.57 -3.72
C SER A 196 -8.04 19.88 -2.90
N GLU A 197 -8.50 20.47 -1.80
CA GLU A 197 -9.36 19.80 -0.81
C GLU A 197 -10.67 19.33 -1.43
N ALA A 198 -11.34 20.20 -2.20
CA ALA A 198 -12.62 19.88 -2.83
C ALA A 198 -12.48 18.75 -3.86
N ALA A 199 -11.45 18.80 -4.70
CA ALA A 199 -11.18 17.78 -5.71
C ALA A 199 -10.85 16.43 -5.06
N VAL A 200 -10.01 16.44 -4.03
CA VAL A 200 -9.62 15.24 -3.27
C VAL A 200 -10.82 14.62 -2.57
N LYS A 201 -11.67 15.43 -1.94
CA LYS A 201 -12.90 14.98 -1.28
C LYS A 201 -13.82 14.28 -2.28
N ALA A 202 -14.01 14.85 -3.47
CA ALA A 202 -14.85 14.25 -4.51
C ALA A 202 -14.34 12.86 -4.94
N VAL A 203 -13.02 12.70 -5.14
CA VAL A 203 -12.43 11.39 -5.48
C VAL A 203 -12.62 10.37 -4.35
N ILE A 204 -12.38 10.78 -3.09
CA ILE A 204 -12.56 9.89 -1.93
C ILE A 204 -14.03 9.44 -1.82
N GLU A 205 -14.97 10.36 -2.02
CA GLU A 205 -16.41 10.07 -2.01
C GLU A 205 -16.81 9.10 -3.13
N GLU A 206 -16.28 9.28 -4.35
CA GLU A 206 -16.53 8.38 -5.47
C GLU A 206 -15.94 6.98 -5.23
N ILE A 207 -14.68 6.89 -4.77
CA ILE A 207 -14.01 5.63 -4.44
C ILE A 207 -14.79 4.88 -3.35
N GLY A 208 -15.20 5.56 -2.29
CA GLY A 208 -16.01 4.95 -1.22
C GLY A 208 -17.39 4.51 -1.72
N GLY A 209 -18.11 5.42 -2.38
CA GLY A 209 -19.48 5.23 -2.84
C GLY A 209 -19.63 4.14 -3.90
N SER A 210 -18.59 3.86 -4.68
CA SER A 210 -18.60 2.80 -5.69
C SER A 210 -18.90 1.39 -5.16
N SER A 211 -18.71 1.18 -3.86
CA SER A 211 -18.97 -0.09 -3.18
C SER A 211 -20.43 -0.30 -2.74
N ALA A 212 -21.32 0.69 -2.92
CA ALA A 212 -22.69 0.67 -2.40
C ALA A 212 -23.66 -0.25 -3.16
N GLY A 213 -23.20 -0.97 -4.19
CA GLY A 213 -24.06 -1.67 -5.14
C GLY A 213 -24.51 -3.10 -4.79
N GLU A 214 -23.84 -3.84 -3.90
CA GLU A 214 -24.23 -5.24 -3.63
C GLU A 214 -24.03 -5.70 -2.18
N PRO A 215 -25.05 -6.33 -1.55
CA PRO A 215 -24.84 -7.20 -0.39
C PRO A 215 -24.20 -8.53 -0.82
N LEU A 216 -23.39 -9.12 0.07
CA LEU A 216 -22.91 -10.51 -0.07
C LEU A 216 -24.05 -11.51 0.12
#